data_AF-A0A9P0B5F5-F1
#
_entry.id   AF-A0A9P0B5F5-F1
#
_cell.length_a   1.000
_cell.length_b   1.000
_cell.length_c   1.000
_cell.angle_alpha   90.00
_cell.angle_beta   90.00
_cell.angle_gamma   90.00
#
_symmetry.space_group_name_H-M   'P 1'
#
loop_
_entity.id
_entity.type
_entity.pdbx_description
1 polymer ?
#
loop_
_entity_poly.entity_id
_entity_poly.type
_entity_poly.pdbx_seq_one_letter_code
_entity_poly.pdbx_strand_id
1 'polypeptide(L)'
;MFVISKTLINTLLNRFIHRKIVQQTIVPILRRNPVNFRLCIPLVVGKHRYLRNGALIPKIAFALSILQWIGFSEEDKDKDSELIMTLKRAVLCTQREQYDKAEQMLHLALRLAQQQQSQQGIIYCYDLMANLAFERFELEKAEKLFVVVLQLLLGTGLEQENLKVIHVSLKLARICQLKAEIEKADIGYKWCLDKIEKQKNRNRDAQILYGVINDWYAQFLLDKGDIQKSFLHLNEAYDVCSRSNGKYNETSMLLLNDLGITSFRAGDIDTAQKYLNEGISIGRNIEDKSHLGVLHANLGLILIEKGVLKEAERYCNEAMHLGKKHDNNESMEQANYCFDQIKQNLGK
;
A
#
# COMPACT_ATOMS: atom_id res chain seq x y z
N MET A 1 32.75 -23.96 -5.92
CA MET A 1 31.59 -24.84 -6.17
C MET A 1 30.35 -23.95 -6.39
N PHE A 2 30.33 -23.28 -7.54
CA PHE A 2 29.46 -22.16 -7.91
C PHE A 2 28.81 -22.53 -9.25
N VAL A 3 27.64 -23.18 -9.26
CA VAL A 3 26.96 -23.56 -10.53
C VAL A 3 25.44 -23.33 -10.52
N ILE A 4 24.80 -22.89 -9.43
CA ILE A 4 23.33 -22.72 -9.43
C ILE A 4 22.87 -21.29 -9.84
N SER A 5 23.73 -20.26 -9.94
CA SER A 5 23.24 -18.89 -10.17
C SER A 5 23.11 -18.39 -11.62
N LYS A 6 23.59 -19.12 -12.65
CA LYS A 6 23.45 -18.68 -14.05
C LYS A 6 22.22 -19.25 -14.77
N THR A 7 21.73 -20.41 -14.37
CA THR A 7 20.67 -21.11 -15.10
C THR A 7 19.29 -20.49 -14.82
N LEU A 8 19.01 -20.06 -13.59
CA LEU A 8 17.73 -19.41 -13.26
C LEU A 8 17.57 -18.04 -13.93
N ILE A 9 18.66 -17.26 -14.00
CA ILE A 9 18.70 -15.94 -14.65
C ILE A 9 18.59 -16.07 -16.17
N ASN A 10 19.29 -17.02 -16.80
CA ASN A 10 19.20 -17.25 -18.25
C ASN A 10 17.86 -17.89 -18.69
N THR A 11 17.18 -18.65 -17.82
CA THR A 11 15.86 -19.23 -18.14
C THR A 11 14.75 -18.16 -18.08
N LEU A 12 14.93 -17.14 -17.24
CA LEU A 12 14.04 -15.98 -17.18
C LEU A 12 14.32 -14.97 -18.32
N LEU A 13 15.58 -14.79 -18.74
CA LEU A 13 15.96 -13.92 -19.86
C LEU A 13 15.68 -14.53 -21.25
N ASN A 14 15.84 -15.84 -21.46
CA ASN A 14 15.56 -16.45 -22.78
C ASN A 14 14.07 -16.60 -23.09
N ARG A 15 13.17 -16.47 -22.09
CA ARG A 15 11.72 -16.37 -22.34
C ARG A 15 11.28 -14.96 -22.79
N PHE A 16 12.15 -13.95 -22.68
CA PHE A 16 11.86 -12.58 -23.13
C PHE A 16 11.95 -12.39 -24.64
N ILE A 17 12.67 -13.24 -25.38
CA ILE A 17 12.86 -13.09 -26.83
C ILE A 17 11.68 -13.70 -27.63
N HIS A 18 10.95 -14.68 -27.09
CA HIS A 18 9.81 -15.30 -27.78
C HIS A 18 8.44 -14.69 -27.49
N ARG A 19 8.29 -13.79 -26.50
CA ARG A 19 6.99 -13.18 -26.16
C ARG A 19 6.59 -11.97 -27.01
N LYS A 20 7.45 -11.53 -27.94
CA LYS A 20 7.09 -10.51 -28.97
C LYS A 20 6.07 -11.02 -30.00
N ILE A 21 5.68 -12.29 -29.97
CA ILE A 21 4.74 -12.91 -30.93
C ILE A 21 3.36 -13.25 -30.30
N VAL A 22 3.17 -13.14 -28.98
CA VAL A 22 1.87 -13.43 -28.32
C VAL A 22 1.06 -12.15 -28.02
N GLN A 23 1.52 -10.99 -28.49
CA GLN A 23 0.86 -9.68 -28.32
C GLN A 23 -0.36 -9.45 -29.25
N GLN A 24 -0.92 -10.46 -29.92
CA GLN A 24 -2.03 -10.24 -30.87
C GLN A 24 -3.27 -11.15 -30.78
N THR A 25 -3.45 -12.02 -29.78
CA THR A 25 -4.60 -12.99 -29.87
C THR A 25 -5.44 -13.27 -28.62
N ILE A 26 -5.29 -12.54 -27.51
CA ILE A 26 -6.22 -12.70 -26.35
C ILE A 26 -6.89 -11.35 -26.02
N VAL A 27 -7.54 -10.78 -27.04
CA VAL A 27 -8.36 -9.55 -26.93
C VAL A 27 -9.86 -9.76 -27.26
N PRO A 28 -10.36 -10.89 -27.82
CA PRO A 28 -11.82 -11.04 -28.00
C PRO A 28 -12.59 -12.15 -27.24
N ILE A 29 -11.99 -12.96 -26.36
CA ILE A 29 -12.73 -14.10 -25.75
C ILE A 29 -13.69 -13.70 -24.60
N LEU A 30 -13.54 -12.52 -23.99
CA LEU A 30 -14.44 -12.05 -22.93
C LEU A 30 -15.67 -11.27 -23.43
N ARG A 31 -15.98 -11.31 -24.74
CA ARG A 31 -17.05 -10.49 -25.35
C ARG A 31 -18.33 -11.24 -25.77
N ARG A 32 -18.46 -12.54 -25.55
CA ARG A 32 -19.63 -13.31 -26.04
C ARG A 32 -20.08 -14.42 -25.10
N ASN A 33 -20.87 -14.11 -24.07
CA ASN A 33 -22.28 -14.51 -23.99
C ASN A 33 -22.90 -14.07 -22.64
N PRO A 34 -23.95 -13.22 -22.67
CA PRO A 34 -24.73 -12.77 -21.52
C PRO A 34 -25.91 -13.73 -21.28
N VAL A 35 -26.35 -13.90 -20.03
CA VAL A 35 -27.75 -14.06 -19.57
C VAL A 35 -27.74 -14.44 -18.08
N ASN A 36 -28.36 -13.59 -17.27
CA ASN A 36 -28.76 -13.77 -15.87
C ASN A 36 -27.68 -13.73 -14.77
N PHE A 37 -27.19 -12.53 -14.46
CA PHE A 37 -27.14 -12.03 -13.07
C PHE A 37 -27.49 -10.53 -13.11
N ARG A 38 -28.65 -10.17 -12.55
CA ARG A 38 -29.15 -8.78 -12.48
C ARG A 38 -28.27 -7.95 -11.52
N LEU A 39 -28.05 -6.69 -11.90
CA LEU A 39 -27.37 -5.62 -11.15
C LEU A 39 -25.84 -5.77 -10.96
N CYS A 40 -25.09 -5.71 -12.06
CA CYS A 40 -23.75 -5.14 -12.03
C CYS A 40 -23.86 -3.66 -12.38
N ILE A 41 -23.94 -2.79 -11.39
CA ILE A 41 -23.54 -1.39 -11.60
C ILE A 41 -22.04 -1.47 -11.86
N PRO A 42 -21.55 -1.05 -13.04
CA PRO A 42 -20.15 -0.79 -13.18
C PRO A 42 -19.91 0.42 -12.27
N LEU A 43 -19.21 0.23 -11.15
CA LEU A 43 -18.21 1.23 -10.78
C LEU A 43 -17.42 1.42 -12.09
N VAL A 44 -17.73 2.48 -12.84
CA VAL A 44 -16.97 2.89 -14.02
C VAL A 44 -15.65 3.40 -13.47
N VAL A 45 -14.85 2.45 -12.99
CA VAL A 45 -13.43 2.55 -12.80
C VAL A 45 -12.91 2.64 -14.22
N GLY A 46 -12.70 3.87 -14.68
CA GLY A 46 -11.86 4.07 -15.85
C GLY A 46 -10.60 3.24 -15.62
N LYS A 47 -10.30 2.32 -16.55
CA LYS A 47 -9.20 1.33 -16.53
C LYS A 47 -7.79 1.89 -16.26
N HIS A 48 -7.67 3.18 -15.99
CA HIS A 48 -6.44 3.91 -15.70
C HIS A 48 -6.50 4.83 -14.47
N ARG A 49 -7.63 4.97 -13.76
CA ARG A 49 -7.79 5.98 -12.68
C ARG A 49 -7.64 5.46 -11.25
N TYR A 50 -7.99 4.20 -10.97
CA TYR A 50 -7.68 3.58 -9.66
C TYR A 50 -6.18 3.28 -9.47
N LEU A 51 -5.41 3.28 -10.56
CA LEU A 51 -3.95 3.19 -10.50
C LEU A 51 -3.31 4.56 -10.20
N ARG A 52 -4.01 5.68 -10.38
CA ARG A 52 -3.45 7.02 -10.19
C ARG A 52 -3.62 7.54 -8.76
N ASN A 53 -4.66 7.10 -8.06
CA ASN A 53 -4.96 7.56 -6.71
C ASN A 53 -4.85 6.34 -5.80
N GLY A 54 -3.61 6.12 -5.35
CA GLY A 54 -3.19 4.93 -4.63
C GLY A 54 -4.11 4.65 -3.45
N ALA A 55 -4.62 3.41 -3.39
CA ALA A 55 -4.92 2.79 -2.11
C ALA A 55 -3.72 3.05 -1.22
N LEU A 56 -3.94 3.95 -0.25
CA LEU A 56 -2.91 4.56 0.55
C LEU A 56 -1.98 3.45 1.04
N ILE A 57 -0.69 3.59 0.74
CA ILE A 57 0.30 3.10 1.70
C ILE A 57 -0.10 3.87 2.95
N PRO A 58 -0.64 3.24 4.01
CA PRO A 58 -0.90 3.99 5.23
C PRO A 58 0.42 4.69 5.54
N LYS A 59 0.41 6.01 5.80
CA LYS A 59 1.65 6.73 6.18
C LYS A 59 2.41 5.97 7.28
N ILE A 60 1.69 5.12 8.03
CA ILE A 60 2.12 4.06 8.96
C ILE A 60 3.13 3.04 8.39
N ALA A 61 3.03 2.57 7.15
CA ALA A 61 4.04 1.66 6.55
C ALA A 61 5.38 2.39 6.26
N PHE A 62 5.36 3.72 6.18
CA PHE A 62 6.56 4.57 6.26
C PHE A 62 6.89 5.00 7.70
N ALA A 63 5.90 5.07 8.58
CA ALA A 63 5.98 5.61 9.94
C ALA A 63 6.07 4.54 11.03
N LEU A 64 6.54 3.33 10.70
CA LEU A 64 7.28 2.52 11.65
C LEU A 64 8.60 3.23 11.91
N SER A 65 8.55 4.22 12.80
CA SER A 65 9.67 4.97 13.35
C SER A 65 10.88 4.92 12.44
N ILE A 66 10.93 5.89 11.53
CA ILE A 66 11.97 6.00 10.52
C ILE A 66 13.35 5.79 11.13
N LEU A 67 13.57 6.03 12.43
CA LEU A 67 14.79 5.74 13.18
C LEU A 67 14.87 4.36 13.87
N GLN A 68 13.81 3.81 14.48
CA GLN A 68 13.90 2.54 15.25
C GLN A 68 14.17 1.32 14.38
N TRP A 69 13.70 1.30 13.13
CA TRP A 69 13.99 0.20 12.23
C TRP A 69 15.41 0.27 11.63
N ILE A 70 16.11 1.39 11.85
CA ILE A 70 17.44 1.65 11.29
C ILE A 70 18.56 1.01 12.09
N GLY A 71 18.39 0.75 13.39
CA GLY A 71 19.54 0.41 14.23
C GLY A 71 20.51 1.57 14.42
N PHE A 72 20.06 2.82 14.22
CA PHE A 72 20.65 3.94 14.94
C PHE A 72 20.04 3.90 16.34
N SER A 73 20.82 3.53 17.35
CA SER A 73 20.34 3.47 18.73
C SER A 73 20.17 4.90 19.26
N GLU A 74 19.50 5.07 20.40
CA GLU A 74 19.49 6.38 21.08
C GLU A 74 20.91 6.86 21.45
N GLU A 75 21.92 6.00 21.40
CA GLU A 75 23.33 6.33 21.62
C GLU A 75 23.97 7.03 20.40
N ASP A 76 23.37 6.96 19.21
CA ASP A 76 23.80 7.75 18.05
C ASP A 76 23.30 9.20 18.08
N LYS A 77 22.50 9.57 19.10
CA LYS A 77 22.03 10.96 19.30
C LYS A 77 23.19 11.94 19.55
N ASP A 78 24.35 11.45 19.98
CA ASP A 78 25.55 12.28 20.19
C ASP A 78 26.41 12.47 18.92
N LYS A 79 26.03 11.86 17.78
CA LYS A 79 26.68 12.12 16.49
C LYS A 79 25.63 12.57 15.47
N ASP A 80 25.36 13.87 15.48
CA ASP A 80 24.75 14.62 14.36
C ASP A 80 25.67 14.55 13.12
N SER A 81 25.86 13.36 12.55
CA SER A 81 26.57 13.21 11.29
C SER A 81 25.77 13.94 10.21
N GLU A 82 26.46 14.71 9.37
CA GLU A 82 25.87 15.44 8.25
C GLU A 82 24.98 14.52 7.38
N LEU A 83 25.34 13.24 7.30
CA LEU A 83 24.55 12.18 6.67
C LEU A 83 23.15 12.03 7.30
N ILE A 84 23.05 11.81 8.61
CA ILE A 84 21.78 11.63 9.31
C ILE A 84 20.90 12.86 9.16
N MET A 85 21.47 14.06 9.29
CA MET A 85 20.72 15.31 9.11
C MET A 85 20.22 15.51 7.68
N THR A 86 21.03 15.15 6.68
CA THR A 86 20.65 15.20 5.27
C THR A 86 19.50 14.23 4.97
N LEU A 87 19.57 13.01 5.52
CA LEU A 87 18.51 12.01 5.40
C LEU A 87 17.20 12.46 6.06
N LYS A 88 17.25 13.01 7.28
CA LYS A 88 16.07 13.57 7.96
C LYS A 88 15.42 14.68 7.12
N ARG A 89 16.21 15.57 6.53
CA ARG A 89 15.72 16.62 5.64
C ARG A 89 15.08 16.07 4.37
N ALA A 90 15.66 15.03 3.77
CA ALA A 90 15.08 14.38 2.60
C ALA A 90 13.68 13.83 2.90
N VAL A 91 13.52 13.11 4.01
CA VAL A 91 12.22 12.58 4.46
C VAL A 91 11.21 13.69 4.70
N LEU A 92 11.60 14.77 5.40
CA LEU A 92 10.74 15.94 5.61
C LEU A 92 10.32 16.61 4.29
N CYS A 93 11.23 16.67 3.30
CA CYS A 93 10.89 17.18 1.97
C CYS A 93 9.88 16.27 1.27
N THR A 94 10.05 14.94 1.35
CA THR A 94 9.07 13.96 0.81
C THR A 94 7.70 14.14 1.46
N GLN A 95 7.64 14.26 2.79
CA GLN A 95 6.39 14.48 3.54
C GLN A 95 5.68 15.78 3.18
N ARG A 96 6.42 16.79 2.74
CA ARG A 96 5.90 18.08 2.26
C ARG A 96 5.68 18.10 0.75
N GLU A 97 5.75 16.95 0.09
CA GLU A 97 5.61 16.79 -1.37
C GLU A 97 6.62 17.62 -2.19
N GLN A 98 7.74 18.02 -1.56
CA GLN A 98 8.84 18.73 -2.21
C GLN A 98 9.79 17.71 -2.86
N TYR A 99 9.28 16.94 -3.81
CA TYR A 99 9.95 15.76 -4.34
C TYR A 99 11.31 16.05 -4.99
N ASP A 100 11.45 17.13 -5.74
CA ASP A 100 12.73 17.49 -6.37
C ASP A 100 13.80 17.82 -5.33
N LYS A 101 13.43 18.51 -4.25
CA LYS A 101 14.34 18.78 -3.14
C LYS A 101 14.68 17.51 -2.38
N ALA A 102 13.71 16.63 -2.16
CA ALA A 102 13.94 15.33 -1.53
C ALA A 102 14.97 14.52 -2.33
N GLU A 103 14.82 14.44 -3.65
CA GLU A 103 15.74 13.74 -4.55
C GLU A 103 17.16 14.32 -4.49
N GLN A 104 17.30 15.65 -4.54
CA GLN A 104 18.60 16.32 -4.38
C GLN A 104 19.27 15.99 -3.04
N MET A 105 18.50 16.01 -1.94
CA MET A 105 19.00 15.67 -0.61
C MET A 105 19.42 14.20 -0.52
N LEU A 106 18.68 13.28 -1.14
CA LEU A 106 19.06 11.86 -1.17
C LEU A 106 20.34 11.60 -1.96
N HIS A 107 20.56 12.31 -3.07
CA HIS A 107 21.82 12.24 -3.81
C HIS A 107 23.00 12.83 -3.03
N LEU A 108 22.77 13.86 -2.21
CA LEU A 108 23.78 14.38 -1.30
C LEU A 108 24.08 13.37 -0.18
N ALA A 109 23.05 12.79 0.44
CA ALA A 109 23.20 11.77 1.48
C ALA A 109 23.95 10.54 0.96
N LEU A 110 23.67 10.10 -0.27
CA LEU A 110 24.38 8.98 -0.88
C LEU A 110 25.88 9.26 -1.04
N ARG A 111 26.24 10.49 -1.47
CA ARG A 111 27.64 10.91 -1.58
C ARG A 111 28.33 10.93 -0.20
N LEU A 112 27.66 11.45 0.83
CA LEU A 112 28.18 11.46 2.20
C LEU A 112 28.38 10.03 2.72
N ALA A 113 27.41 9.14 2.50
CA ALA A 113 27.51 7.74 2.89
C ALA A 113 28.67 7.01 2.20
N GLN A 114 28.90 7.29 0.91
CA GLN A 114 30.04 6.76 0.16
C GLN A 114 31.38 7.28 0.68
N GLN A 115 31.49 8.59 0.97
CA GLN A 115 32.69 9.19 1.55
C GLN A 115 33.02 8.62 2.93
N GLN A 116 31.99 8.36 3.74
CA GLN A 116 32.12 7.71 5.05
C GLN A 116 32.33 6.20 4.95
N GLN A 117 32.28 5.62 3.73
CA GLN A 117 32.30 4.16 3.49
C GLN A 117 31.25 3.41 4.31
N SER A 118 30.12 4.07 4.61
CA SER A 118 29.03 3.51 5.40
C SER A 118 28.11 2.67 4.52
N GLN A 119 28.32 1.34 4.53
CA GLN A 119 27.48 0.41 3.79
C GLN A 119 26.00 0.52 4.20
N GLN A 120 25.72 0.67 5.50
CA GLN A 120 24.37 0.86 6.01
C GLN A 120 23.75 2.18 5.52
N GLY A 121 24.53 3.27 5.49
CA GLY A 121 24.10 4.55 4.94
C GLY A 121 23.77 4.48 3.46
N ILE A 122 24.57 3.75 2.67
CA ILE A 122 24.33 3.55 1.24
C ILE A 122 23.01 2.78 1.01
N ILE A 123 22.81 1.66 1.71
CA ILE A 123 21.56 0.87 1.61
C ILE A 123 20.35 1.74 1.93
N TYR A 124 20.45 2.54 2.99
CA TYR A 124 19.37 3.40 3.43
C TYR A 124 19.06 4.52 2.43
N CYS A 125 20.08 5.14 1.82
CA CYS A 125 19.87 6.11 0.75
C CYS A 125 19.11 5.49 -0.43
N TYR A 126 19.51 4.29 -0.87
CA TYR A 126 18.81 3.58 -1.95
C TYR A 126 17.36 3.23 -1.58
N ASP A 127 17.08 2.79 -0.34
CA ASP A 127 15.70 2.53 0.10
C ASP A 127 14.85 3.80 0.06
N LEU A 128 15.37 4.92 0.57
CA LEU A 128 14.65 6.20 0.50
C LEU A 128 14.46 6.72 -0.93
N MET A 129 15.41 6.49 -1.82
CA MET A 129 15.26 6.84 -3.24
C MET A 129 14.21 5.95 -3.93
N ALA A 130 14.17 4.65 -3.61
CA ALA A 130 13.17 3.72 -4.12
C ALA A 130 11.77 4.09 -3.66
N ASN A 131 11.64 4.40 -2.37
CA ASN A 131 10.47 4.95 -1.71
C ASN A 131 9.99 6.26 -2.38
N LEU A 132 10.87 7.23 -2.59
CA LEU A 132 10.53 8.49 -3.26
C LEU A 132 10.05 8.26 -4.70
N ALA A 133 10.71 7.37 -5.45
CA ALA A 133 10.27 6.99 -6.80
C ALA A 133 8.89 6.31 -6.76
N PHE A 134 8.63 5.49 -5.74
CA PHE A 134 7.35 4.82 -5.56
C PHE A 134 6.22 5.80 -5.26
N GLU A 135 6.43 6.77 -4.37
CA GLU A 135 5.48 7.86 -4.06
C GLU A 135 5.15 8.71 -5.30
N ARG A 136 6.14 8.94 -6.18
CA ARG A 136 5.95 9.63 -7.47
C ARG A 136 5.30 8.76 -8.55
N PHE A 137 4.96 7.52 -8.23
CA PHE A 137 4.45 6.52 -9.16
C PHE A 137 5.41 6.19 -10.33
N GLU A 138 6.72 6.38 -10.13
CA GLU A 138 7.79 6.01 -11.06
C GLU A 138 8.14 4.53 -10.88
N LEU A 139 7.16 3.64 -11.15
CA LEU A 139 7.20 2.22 -10.75
C LEU A 139 8.42 1.46 -11.27
N GLU A 140 8.86 1.70 -12.51
CA GLU A 140 10.07 1.07 -13.08
C GLU A 140 11.35 1.50 -12.37
N LYS A 141 11.43 2.77 -11.94
CA LYS A 141 12.57 3.31 -11.20
C LYS A 141 12.57 2.75 -9.78
N ALA A 142 11.41 2.74 -9.12
CA ALA A 142 11.22 2.16 -7.79
C ALA A 142 11.61 0.68 -7.78
N GLU A 143 11.13 -0.12 -8.74
CA GLU A 143 11.46 -1.54 -8.87
C GLU A 143 12.98 -1.76 -8.96
N LYS A 144 13.65 -1.03 -9.86
CA LYS A 144 15.11 -1.14 -10.03
C LYS A 144 15.86 -0.80 -8.74
N LEU A 145 15.45 0.28 -8.05
CA LEU A 145 16.09 0.72 -6.82
C LEU A 145 15.86 -0.28 -5.68
N PHE A 146 14.64 -0.81 -5.50
CA PHE A 146 14.38 -1.84 -4.49
C PHE A 146 15.11 -3.16 -4.78
N VAL A 147 15.29 -3.54 -6.05
CA VAL A 147 16.15 -4.69 -6.41
C VAL A 147 17.60 -4.44 -5.98
N VAL A 148 18.12 -3.23 -6.15
CA VAL A 148 19.45 -2.85 -5.65
C VAL A 148 19.51 -2.94 -4.12
N VAL A 149 18.51 -2.40 -3.41
CA VAL A 149 18.43 -2.50 -1.94
C VAL A 149 18.45 -3.95 -1.49
N LEU A 150 17.63 -4.81 -2.12
CA LEU A 150 17.55 -6.24 -1.81
C LEU A 150 18.90 -6.95 -2.04
N GLN A 151 19.57 -6.66 -3.15
CA GLN A 151 20.90 -7.21 -3.44
C GLN A 151 21.95 -6.76 -2.42
N LEU A 152 21.94 -5.48 -2.03
CA LEU A 152 22.86 -4.96 -1.03
C LEU A 152 22.61 -5.58 0.35
N LEU A 153 21.33 -5.72 0.76
CA LEU A 153 20.96 -6.38 2.02
C LEU A 153 21.46 -7.81 2.06
N LEU A 154 21.19 -8.61 1.03
CA LEU A 154 21.69 -9.99 0.95
C LEU A 154 23.23 -10.05 0.90
N GLY A 155 23.87 -9.08 0.24
CA GLY A 155 25.32 -8.94 0.20
C GLY A 155 25.98 -8.65 1.55
N THR A 156 25.23 -8.13 2.54
CA THR A 156 25.72 -7.99 3.92
C THR A 156 25.73 -9.32 4.71
N GLY A 157 25.19 -10.40 4.13
CA GLY A 157 25.05 -11.70 4.79
C GLY A 157 23.70 -11.88 5.51
N LEU A 158 22.76 -10.95 5.35
CA LEU A 158 21.40 -11.13 5.88
C LEU A 158 20.70 -12.31 5.19
N GLU A 159 20.06 -13.15 6.00
CA GLU A 159 19.24 -14.26 5.53
C GLU A 159 17.93 -13.77 4.91
N GLN A 160 17.29 -14.63 4.12
CA GLN A 160 16.01 -14.31 3.46
C GLN A 160 14.87 -14.09 4.46
N GLU A 161 14.99 -14.70 5.64
CA GLU A 161 14.08 -14.59 6.76
C GLU A 161 14.28 -13.27 7.53
N ASN A 162 15.26 -12.44 7.22
CA ASN A 162 15.41 -11.15 7.90
C ASN A 162 14.25 -10.20 7.58
N LEU A 163 13.71 -9.50 8.59
CA LEU A 163 12.55 -8.59 8.41
C LEU A 163 12.80 -7.50 7.37
N LYS A 164 14.03 -6.97 7.25
CA LYS A 164 14.38 -5.96 6.24
C LYS A 164 14.26 -6.52 4.82
N VAL A 165 14.71 -7.76 4.63
CA VAL A 165 14.62 -8.46 3.35
C VAL A 165 13.16 -8.74 2.99
N ILE A 166 12.36 -9.21 3.96
CA ILE A 166 10.93 -9.48 3.76
C ILE A 166 10.18 -8.20 3.38
N HIS A 167 10.43 -7.08 4.09
CA HIS A 167 9.74 -5.82 3.81
C HIS A 167 10.09 -5.23 2.44
N VAL A 168 11.35 -5.27 2.01
CA VAL A 168 11.73 -4.81 0.66
C VAL A 168 11.09 -5.71 -0.42
N SER A 169 11.05 -7.03 -0.19
CA SER A 169 10.35 -7.97 -1.07
C SER A 169 8.85 -7.71 -1.15
N LEU A 170 8.22 -7.32 -0.02
CA LEU A 170 6.81 -6.95 0.02
C LEU A 170 6.54 -5.70 -0.84
N LYS A 171 7.40 -4.68 -0.78
CA LYS A 171 7.31 -3.49 -1.66
C LYS A 171 7.43 -3.86 -3.14
N LEU A 172 8.33 -4.79 -3.49
CA LEU A 172 8.44 -5.31 -4.86
C LEU A 172 7.17 -6.05 -5.31
N ALA A 173 6.55 -6.84 -4.43
CA ALA A 173 5.27 -7.50 -4.71
C ALA A 173 4.16 -6.48 -4.99
N ARG A 174 4.10 -5.40 -4.20
CA ARG A 174 3.17 -4.29 -4.40
C ARG A 174 3.42 -3.54 -5.71
N ILE A 175 4.68 -3.29 -6.07
CA ILE A 175 5.01 -2.71 -7.38
C ILE A 175 4.55 -3.62 -8.51
N CYS A 176 4.76 -4.93 -8.41
CA CYS A 176 4.24 -5.88 -9.40
C CYS A 176 2.71 -5.80 -9.52
N GLN A 177 1.98 -5.68 -8.41
CA GLN A 177 0.53 -5.48 -8.41
C GLN A 177 0.15 -4.20 -9.16
N LEU A 178 0.79 -3.06 -8.85
CA LEU A 178 0.49 -1.77 -9.48
C LEU A 178 0.85 -1.74 -10.98
N LYS A 179 1.85 -2.52 -11.40
CA LYS A 179 2.18 -2.74 -12.82
C LYS A 179 1.26 -3.77 -13.51
N ALA A 180 0.25 -4.29 -12.80
CA ALA A 180 -0.63 -5.37 -13.25
C ALA A 180 0.10 -6.69 -13.62
N GLU A 181 1.27 -6.93 -13.04
CA GLU A 181 2.04 -8.18 -13.17
C GLU A 181 1.53 -9.23 -12.17
N ILE A 182 0.28 -9.67 -12.38
CA ILE A 182 -0.52 -10.47 -11.42
C ILE A 182 0.23 -11.71 -10.91
N GLU A 183 0.85 -12.49 -11.78
CA GLU A 183 1.57 -13.72 -11.38
C GLU A 183 2.73 -13.43 -10.44
N LYS A 184 3.53 -12.40 -10.72
CA LYS A 184 4.68 -12.03 -9.89
C LYS A 184 4.25 -11.44 -8.55
N ALA A 185 3.19 -10.63 -8.55
CA ALA A 185 2.61 -10.08 -7.33
C ALA A 185 2.14 -11.21 -6.40
N ASP A 186 1.39 -12.18 -6.94
CA ASP A 186 0.89 -13.34 -6.17
C ASP A 186 2.03 -14.17 -5.57
N ILE A 187 3.08 -14.44 -6.35
CA ILE A 187 4.28 -15.13 -5.87
C ILE A 187 4.98 -14.33 -4.77
N GLY A 188 5.15 -13.01 -4.96
CA GLY A 188 5.82 -12.14 -4.02
C GLY A 188 5.11 -12.07 -2.67
N TYR A 189 3.78 -11.89 -2.67
CA TYR A 189 2.99 -11.88 -1.44
C TYR A 189 3.04 -13.22 -0.70
N LYS A 190 2.87 -14.34 -1.41
CA LYS A 190 2.97 -15.69 -0.82
C LYS A 190 4.36 -15.97 -0.25
N TRP A 191 5.41 -15.52 -0.93
CA TRP A 191 6.77 -15.63 -0.44
C TRP A 191 6.97 -14.83 0.85
N CYS A 192 6.45 -13.60 0.93
CA CYS A 192 6.55 -12.79 2.14
C CYS A 192 5.82 -13.45 3.32
N LEU A 193 4.61 -14.01 3.08
CA LEU A 193 3.85 -14.75 4.09
C LEU A 193 4.61 -16.00 4.58
N ASP A 194 5.17 -16.79 3.68
CA ASP A 194 5.97 -17.98 4.04
C ASP A 194 7.17 -17.62 4.93
N LYS A 195 7.91 -16.56 4.58
CA LYS A 195 9.11 -16.14 5.31
C LYS A 195 8.83 -15.53 6.67
N ILE A 196 7.72 -14.82 6.82
CA ILE A 196 7.37 -14.21 8.11
C ILE A 196 6.69 -15.20 9.06
N GLU A 197 6.02 -16.25 8.55
CA GLU A 197 5.13 -17.13 9.33
C GLU A 197 5.79 -17.71 10.59
N LYS A 198 7.03 -18.20 10.47
CA LYS A 198 7.76 -18.83 11.60
C LYS A 198 8.16 -17.86 12.70
N GLN A 199 8.23 -16.57 12.40
CA GLN A 199 8.70 -15.53 13.33
C GLN A 199 7.67 -14.44 13.57
N LYS A 200 6.44 -14.59 13.05
CA LYS A 200 5.39 -13.57 13.14
C LYS A 200 5.07 -13.16 14.57
N ASN A 201 5.31 -14.03 15.55
CA ASN A 201 5.10 -13.76 16.98
C ASN A 201 6.41 -13.53 17.77
N ARG A 202 7.57 -13.45 17.11
CA ARG A 202 8.87 -13.36 17.78
C ARG A 202 9.06 -12.02 18.50
N ASN A 203 8.65 -10.93 17.85
CA ASN A 203 8.72 -9.58 18.40
C ASN A 203 7.64 -8.70 17.76
N ARG A 204 7.50 -7.48 18.28
CA ARG A 204 6.49 -6.51 17.81
C ARG A 204 6.66 -6.17 16.32
N ASP A 205 7.88 -5.98 15.84
CA ASP A 205 8.13 -5.62 14.43
C ASP A 205 7.72 -6.73 13.47
N ALA A 206 7.96 -7.99 13.81
CA ALA A 206 7.54 -9.14 13.02
C ALA A 206 6.01 -9.28 12.99
N GLN A 207 5.35 -9.01 14.12
CA GLN A 207 3.88 -8.98 14.19
C GLN A 207 3.33 -7.90 13.26
N ILE A 208 3.87 -6.67 13.35
CA ILE A 208 3.41 -5.57 12.52
C ILE A 208 3.64 -5.88 11.04
N LEU A 209 4.83 -6.37 10.67
CA LEU A 209 5.12 -6.74 9.28
C LEU A 209 4.18 -7.84 8.78
N TYR A 210 3.86 -8.84 9.61
CA TYR A 210 2.88 -9.87 9.26
C TYR A 210 1.49 -9.28 9.01
N GLY A 211 1.03 -8.34 9.83
CA GLY A 211 -0.22 -7.62 9.62
C GLY A 211 -0.24 -6.85 8.29
N VAL A 212 0.85 -6.13 7.98
CA VAL A 212 0.99 -5.37 6.72
C VAL A 212 0.99 -6.29 5.50
N ILE A 213 1.69 -7.43 5.57
CA ILE A 213 1.69 -8.41 4.46
C ILE A 213 0.27 -8.92 4.21
N ASN A 214 -0.48 -9.26 5.27
CA ASN A 214 -1.85 -9.74 5.15
C ASN A 214 -2.77 -8.67 4.54
N ASP A 215 -2.71 -7.43 5.02
CA ASP A 215 -3.47 -6.31 4.47
C ASP A 215 -3.20 -6.13 2.96
N TRP A 216 -1.94 -5.97 2.56
CA TRP A 216 -1.62 -5.73 1.15
C TRP A 216 -1.97 -6.91 0.24
N TYR A 217 -1.80 -8.14 0.73
CA TYR A 217 -2.22 -9.32 -0.01
C TYR A 217 -3.75 -9.41 -0.12
N ALA A 218 -4.49 -9.00 0.91
CA ALA A 218 -5.94 -8.96 0.88
C ALA A 218 -6.46 -7.95 -0.15
N GLN A 219 -5.83 -6.77 -0.26
CA GLN A 219 -6.14 -5.79 -1.30
C GLN A 219 -5.88 -6.37 -2.70
N PHE A 220 -4.74 -7.05 -2.88
CA PHE A 220 -4.42 -7.73 -4.14
C PHE A 220 -5.42 -8.84 -4.51
N LEU A 221 -5.87 -9.61 -3.53
CA LEU A 221 -6.89 -10.64 -3.73
C LEU A 221 -8.24 -10.02 -4.10
N LEU A 222 -8.59 -8.88 -3.50
CA LEU A 222 -9.78 -8.12 -3.83
C LEU A 222 -9.74 -7.57 -5.27
N ASP A 223 -8.58 -7.08 -5.71
CA ASP A 223 -8.35 -6.66 -7.11
C ASP A 223 -8.55 -7.82 -8.10
N LYS A 224 -8.12 -9.03 -7.70
CA LYS A 224 -8.36 -10.27 -8.47
C LYS A 224 -9.81 -10.77 -8.39
N GLY A 225 -10.64 -10.20 -7.52
CA GLY A 225 -12.01 -10.64 -7.27
C GLY A 225 -12.14 -11.83 -6.32
N ASP A 226 -11.05 -12.25 -5.65
CA ASP A 226 -11.07 -13.31 -4.63
C ASP A 226 -11.48 -12.72 -3.26
N ILE A 227 -12.77 -12.37 -3.16
CA ILE A 227 -13.36 -11.69 -2.01
C ILE A 227 -13.22 -12.53 -0.73
N GLN A 228 -13.40 -13.85 -0.82
CA GLN A 228 -13.33 -14.73 0.35
C GLN A 228 -11.93 -14.77 0.97
N LYS A 229 -10.89 -14.91 0.14
CA LYS A 229 -9.51 -14.85 0.66
C LYS A 229 -9.13 -13.46 1.12
N SER A 230 -9.64 -12.41 0.47
CA SER A 230 -9.45 -11.03 0.93
C SER A 230 -9.94 -10.86 2.37
N PHE A 231 -11.16 -11.32 2.69
CA PHE A 231 -11.66 -11.31 4.07
C PHE A 231 -10.79 -12.07 5.05
N LEU A 232 -10.33 -13.27 4.67
CA LEU A 232 -9.46 -14.07 5.54
C LEU A 232 -8.22 -13.28 5.95
N HIS A 233 -7.54 -12.67 4.97
CA HIS A 233 -6.32 -11.90 5.22
C HIS A 233 -6.59 -10.56 5.92
N LEU A 234 -7.67 -9.84 5.60
CA LEU A 234 -8.04 -8.61 6.33
C LEU A 234 -8.36 -8.87 7.79
N ASN A 235 -9.08 -9.96 8.11
CA ASN A 235 -9.35 -10.33 9.49
C ASN A 235 -8.07 -10.67 10.25
N GLU A 236 -7.14 -11.40 9.63
CA GLU A 236 -5.82 -11.67 10.23
C GLU A 236 -5.04 -10.37 10.48
N ALA A 237 -5.03 -9.44 9.52
CA ALA A 237 -4.40 -8.13 9.69
C ALA A 237 -5.04 -7.33 10.85
N TYR A 238 -6.36 -7.33 10.95
CA TYR A 238 -7.11 -6.65 12.01
C TYR A 238 -6.85 -7.26 13.40
N ASP A 239 -6.80 -8.58 13.50
CA ASP A 239 -6.47 -9.30 14.74
C ASP A 239 -5.06 -8.98 15.22
N VAL A 240 -4.09 -8.99 14.30
CA VAL A 240 -2.70 -8.65 14.59
C VAL A 240 -2.56 -7.20 15.04
N CYS A 241 -3.23 -6.26 14.35
CA CYS A 241 -3.27 -4.85 14.74
C CYS A 241 -3.83 -4.67 16.15
N SER A 242 -4.98 -5.31 16.42
CA SER A 242 -5.66 -5.25 17.71
C SER A 242 -4.79 -5.75 18.87
N ARG A 243 -3.99 -6.80 18.64
CA ARG A 243 -3.05 -7.36 19.64
C ARG A 243 -1.81 -6.49 19.85
N SER A 244 -1.27 -5.89 18.79
CA SER A 244 0.04 -5.21 18.81
C SER A 244 -0.02 -3.73 19.19
N ASN A 245 -1.06 -3.02 18.76
CA ASN A 245 -1.19 -1.56 18.89
C ASN A 245 -2.49 -1.13 19.61
N GLY A 246 -3.23 -2.09 20.17
CA GLY A 246 -4.55 -1.86 20.76
C GLY A 246 -5.66 -1.71 19.72
N LYS A 247 -6.92 -1.78 20.16
CA LYS A 247 -8.09 -1.82 19.26
C LYS A 247 -8.45 -0.46 18.64
N TYR A 248 -8.02 0.65 19.23
CA TYR A 248 -8.51 2.00 18.91
C TYR A 248 -7.38 2.91 18.39
N ASN A 249 -6.85 2.58 17.21
CA ASN A 249 -5.83 3.38 16.54
C ASN A 249 -6.16 3.58 15.05
N GLU A 250 -5.35 4.40 14.38
CA GLU A 250 -5.50 4.72 12.95
C GLU A 250 -5.45 3.45 12.07
N THR A 251 -4.54 2.52 12.32
CA THR A 251 -4.45 1.27 11.55
C THR A 251 -5.73 0.44 11.65
N SER A 252 -6.32 0.32 12.85
CA SER A 252 -7.60 -0.37 13.04
C SER A 252 -8.74 0.33 12.29
N MET A 253 -8.76 1.66 12.26
CA MET A 253 -9.73 2.42 11.46
C MET A 253 -9.60 2.11 9.96
N LEU A 254 -8.38 2.08 9.43
CA LEU A 254 -8.13 1.78 8.01
C LEU A 254 -8.48 0.33 7.66
N LEU A 255 -8.16 -0.63 8.51
CA LEU A 255 -8.52 -2.03 8.29
C LEU A 255 -10.04 -2.24 8.31
N LEU A 256 -10.77 -1.51 9.17
CA LEU A 256 -12.24 -1.50 9.15
C LEU A 256 -12.80 -0.87 7.87
N ASN A 257 -12.13 0.15 7.33
CA ASN A 257 -12.48 0.69 6.02
C ASN A 257 -12.38 -0.37 4.92
N ASP A 258 -11.28 -1.12 4.91
CA ASP A 258 -11.03 -2.15 3.89
C ASP A 258 -11.97 -3.35 4.04
N LEU A 259 -12.28 -3.77 5.27
CA LEU A 259 -13.33 -4.74 5.55
C LEU A 259 -14.69 -4.24 5.06
N GLY A 260 -15.01 -2.96 5.28
CA GLY A 260 -16.23 -2.32 4.79
C GLY A 260 -16.34 -2.36 3.26
N ILE A 261 -15.28 -1.96 2.55
CA ILE A 261 -15.22 -2.01 1.08
C ILE A 261 -15.33 -3.46 0.58
N THR A 262 -14.67 -4.41 1.25
CA THR A 262 -14.70 -5.83 0.90
C THR A 262 -16.11 -6.41 1.05
N SER A 263 -16.82 -6.09 2.14
CA SER A 263 -18.24 -6.43 2.34
C SER A 263 -19.14 -5.81 1.29
N PHE A 264 -18.92 -4.55 0.94
CA PHE A 264 -19.69 -3.90 -0.11
C PHE A 264 -19.49 -4.61 -1.47
N ARG A 265 -18.25 -4.96 -1.82
CA ARG A 265 -17.95 -5.74 -3.03
C ARG A 265 -18.52 -7.16 -3.01
N ALA A 266 -18.74 -7.73 -1.82
CA ALA A 266 -19.43 -9.00 -1.63
C ALA A 266 -20.96 -8.89 -1.78
N GLY A 267 -21.49 -7.67 -1.89
CA GLY A 267 -22.94 -7.40 -1.87
C GLY A 267 -23.55 -7.39 -0.46
N ASP A 268 -22.74 -7.52 0.60
CA ASP A 268 -23.19 -7.43 1.99
C ASP A 268 -23.14 -5.97 2.47
N ILE A 269 -24.13 -5.21 2.03
CA ILE A 269 -24.23 -3.77 2.26
C ILE A 269 -24.43 -3.45 3.76
N ASP A 270 -25.10 -4.33 4.51
CA ASP A 270 -25.35 -4.15 5.94
C ASP A 270 -24.07 -4.31 6.77
N THR A 271 -23.28 -5.36 6.51
CA THR A 271 -22.00 -5.56 7.17
C THR A 271 -21.00 -4.46 6.76
N ALA A 272 -21.00 -4.05 5.49
CA ALA A 272 -20.16 -2.95 5.01
C ALA A 272 -20.41 -1.66 5.79
N GLN A 273 -21.68 -1.29 5.97
CA GLN A 273 -22.07 -0.12 6.78
C GLN A 273 -21.63 -0.25 8.24
N LYS A 274 -21.74 -1.45 8.84
CA LYS A 274 -21.30 -1.69 10.23
C LYS A 274 -19.81 -1.44 10.39
N TYR A 275 -18.98 -2.01 9.51
CA TYR A 275 -17.53 -1.82 9.56
C TYR A 275 -17.13 -0.35 9.38
N LEU A 276 -17.72 0.36 8.42
CA LEU A 276 -17.43 1.79 8.24
C LEU A 276 -17.87 2.64 9.44
N ASN A 277 -19.02 2.34 10.05
CA ASN A 277 -19.45 3.05 11.26
C ASN A 277 -18.52 2.79 12.45
N GLU A 278 -18.03 1.54 12.62
CA GLU A 278 -17.04 1.22 13.63
C GLU A 278 -15.74 2.00 13.37
N GLY A 279 -15.24 2.01 12.14
CA GLY A 279 -14.05 2.77 11.74
C GLY A 279 -14.20 4.28 12.00
N ILE A 280 -15.33 4.87 11.63
CA ILE A 280 -15.64 6.29 11.91
C ILE A 280 -15.67 6.57 13.41
N SER A 281 -16.22 5.64 14.22
CA SER A 281 -16.22 5.76 15.68
C SER A 281 -14.81 5.79 16.25
N ILE A 282 -13.90 4.95 15.74
CA ILE A 282 -12.48 5.00 16.11
C ILE A 282 -11.87 6.33 15.67
N GLY A 283 -12.06 6.73 14.41
CA GLY A 283 -11.51 7.94 13.81
C GLY A 283 -11.89 9.24 14.53
N ARG A 284 -13.06 9.28 15.18
CA ARG A 284 -13.49 10.44 15.99
C ARG A 284 -12.64 10.65 17.24
N ASN A 285 -12.06 9.58 17.77
CA ASN A 285 -11.35 9.56 19.05
C ASN A 285 -9.82 9.58 18.92
N ILE A 286 -9.27 9.44 17.71
CA ILE A 286 -7.83 9.54 17.45
C ILE A 286 -7.42 10.98 17.08
N GLU A 287 -6.16 11.32 17.31
CA GLU A 287 -5.62 12.66 17.03
C GLU A 287 -5.52 12.95 15.53
N ASP A 288 -4.95 12.02 14.77
CA ASP A 288 -4.86 12.14 13.32
C ASP A 288 -6.16 11.71 12.64
N LYS A 289 -6.92 12.71 12.17
CA LYS A 289 -8.20 12.53 11.48
C LYS A 289 -8.08 12.70 9.97
N SER A 290 -6.85 12.76 9.44
CA SER A 290 -6.61 13.05 8.02
C SER A 290 -7.25 12.01 7.09
N HIS A 291 -7.38 10.76 7.53
CA HIS A 291 -8.01 9.68 6.77
C HIS A 291 -9.51 9.47 7.05
N LEU A 292 -10.06 10.15 8.06
CA LEU A 292 -11.47 9.98 8.43
C LEU A 292 -12.42 10.40 7.30
N GLY A 293 -12.03 11.37 6.47
CA GLY A 293 -12.82 11.82 5.32
C GLY A 293 -13.10 10.70 4.30
N VAL A 294 -12.14 9.79 4.10
CA VAL A 294 -12.30 8.65 3.17
C VAL A 294 -13.40 7.70 3.65
N LEU A 295 -13.43 7.35 4.94
CA LEU A 295 -14.47 6.48 5.52
C LEU A 295 -15.86 7.11 5.38
N HIS A 296 -15.96 8.43 5.60
CA HIS A 296 -17.20 9.18 5.40
C HIS A 296 -17.67 9.13 3.95
N ALA A 297 -16.78 9.30 2.97
CA ALA A 297 -17.14 9.21 1.55
C ALA A 297 -17.60 7.80 1.18
N ASN A 298 -16.89 6.77 1.63
CA ASN A 298 -17.26 5.36 1.39
C ASN A 298 -18.63 5.02 2.00
N LEU A 299 -18.93 5.51 3.20
CA LEU A 299 -20.23 5.31 3.81
C LEU A 299 -21.33 6.06 3.04
N GLY A 300 -21.04 7.25 2.54
CA GLY A 300 -21.93 7.96 1.63
C GLY A 300 -22.29 7.13 0.40
N LEU A 301 -21.30 6.53 -0.27
CA LEU A 301 -21.54 5.64 -1.41
C LEU A 301 -22.41 4.42 -1.06
N ILE A 302 -22.15 3.79 0.09
CA ILE A 302 -22.96 2.67 0.58
C ILE A 302 -24.43 3.10 0.81
N LEU A 303 -24.64 4.30 1.36
CA LEU A 303 -25.99 4.83 1.61
C LEU A 303 -26.72 5.19 0.32
N ILE A 304 -26.01 5.61 -0.74
CA ILE A 304 -26.60 5.80 -2.08
C ILE A 304 -27.16 4.48 -2.60
N GLU A 305 -26.40 3.40 -2.47
CA GLU A 305 -26.83 2.05 -2.90
C GLU A 305 -28.03 1.53 -2.08
N LYS A 306 -28.16 1.94 -0.83
CA LYS A 306 -29.38 1.70 -0.02
C LYS A 306 -30.56 2.61 -0.37
N GLY A 307 -30.38 3.60 -1.24
CA GLY A 307 -31.40 4.60 -1.58
C GLY A 307 -31.60 5.69 -0.53
N VAL A 308 -30.73 5.79 0.48
CA VAL A 308 -30.85 6.76 1.58
C VAL A 308 -30.08 8.04 1.24
N LEU A 309 -30.50 8.71 0.16
CA LEU A 309 -29.74 9.81 -0.46
C LEU A 309 -29.49 11.00 0.48
N LYS A 310 -30.46 11.36 1.33
CA LYS A 310 -30.29 12.48 2.28
C LYS A 310 -29.20 12.21 3.32
N GLU A 311 -29.09 10.98 3.80
CA GLU A 311 -28.02 10.62 4.72
C GLU A 311 -26.68 10.53 3.99
N ALA A 312 -26.65 9.95 2.79
CA ALA A 312 -25.46 9.92 1.96
C ALA A 312 -24.87 11.32 1.73
N GLU A 313 -25.72 12.31 1.41
CA GLU A 313 -25.31 13.70 1.22
C GLU A 313 -24.65 14.29 2.48
N ARG A 314 -25.16 13.98 3.67
CA ARG A 314 -24.53 14.42 4.93
C ARG A 314 -23.13 13.85 5.10
N TYR A 315 -22.96 12.56 4.84
CA TYR A 315 -21.65 11.90 4.94
C TYR A 315 -20.66 12.42 3.90
N CYS A 316 -21.10 12.72 2.67
CA CYS A 316 -20.23 13.25 1.63
C CYS A 316 -19.84 14.72 1.86
N ASN A 317 -20.72 15.51 2.48
CA ASN A 317 -20.35 16.84 2.98
C ASN A 317 -19.28 16.78 4.09
N GLU A 318 -19.42 15.83 5.03
CA GLU A 318 -18.41 15.65 6.07
C GLU A 318 -17.06 15.19 5.50
N ALA A 319 -17.07 14.27 4.53
CA ALA A 319 -15.87 13.86 3.81
C ALA A 319 -15.15 15.03 3.14
N MET A 320 -15.91 15.92 2.47
CA MET A 320 -15.39 17.14 1.84
C MET A 320 -14.83 18.11 2.89
N HIS A 321 -15.53 18.29 4.02
CA HIS A 321 -15.07 19.16 5.10
C HIS A 321 -13.74 18.68 5.71
N LEU A 322 -13.66 17.39 6.04
CA LEU A 322 -12.44 16.78 6.58
C LEU A 322 -11.30 16.81 5.56
N GLY A 323 -11.59 16.53 4.29
CA GLY A 323 -10.62 16.62 3.20
C GLY A 323 -9.99 18.00 3.10
N LYS A 324 -10.78 19.07 3.14
CA LYS A 324 -10.28 20.46 3.14
C LYS A 324 -9.52 20.81 4.42
N LYS A 325 -10.00 20.34 5.58
CA LYS A 325 -9.39 20.66 6.87
C LYS A 325 -7.98 20.06 7.02
N HIS A 326 -7.76 18.90 6.42
CA HIS A 326 -6.52 18.14 6.54
C HIS A 326 -5.69 18.10 5.24
N ASP A 327 -6.03 18.94 4.26
CA ASP A 327 -5.43 18.95 2.92
C ASP A 327 -5.34 17.55 2.28
N ASN A 328 -6.36 16.72 2.52
CA ASN A 328 -6.45 15.37 2.00
C ASN A 328 -7.22 15.36 0.67
N ASN A 329 -6.47 15.36 -0.44
CA ASN A 329 -7.02 15.34 -1.80
C ASN A 329 -7.89 14.11 -2.08
N GLU A 330 -7.52 12.94 -1.58
CA GLU A 330 -8.28 11.71 -1.79
C GLU A 330 -9.69 11.83 -1.18
N SER A 331 -9.80 12.32 0.05
CA SER A 331 -11.09 12.54 0.71
C SER A 331 -11.97 13.49 -0.10
N MET A 332 -11.38 14.56 -0.65
CA MET A 332 -12.10 15.54 -1.48
C MET A 332 -12.55 14.93 -2.82
N GLU A 333 -11.70 14.15 -3.48
CA GLU A 333 -12.04 13.45 -4.72
C GLU A 333 -13.15 12.42 -4.53
N GLN A 334 -13.06 11.60 -3.48
CA GLN A 334 -14.09 10.61 -3.15
C GLN A 334 -15.42 11.28 -2.80
N ALA A 335 -15.38 12.38 -2.06
CA ALA A 335 -16.57 13.18 -1.77
C ALA A 335 -17.21 13.75 -3.06
N ASN A 336 -16.41 14.30 -3.99
CA ASN A 336 -16.89 14.76 -5.29
C ASN A 336 -17.55 13.64 -6.09
N TYR A 337 -16.92 12.47 -6.15
CA TYR A 337 -17.50 11.30 -6.81
C TYR A 337 -18.85 10.90 -6.17
N CYS A 338 -18.94 10.88 -4.84
CA CYS A 338 -20.19 10.63 -4.14
C CYS A 338 -21.28 11.65 -4.53
N PHE A 339 -20.97 12.95 -4.56
CA PHE A 339 -21.94 13.97 -4.98
C PHE A 339 -22.45 13.76 -6.40
N ASP A 340 -21.58 13.33 -7.32
CA ASP A 340 -21.97 13.01 -8.69
C ASP A 340 -22.92 11.81 -8.73
N GLN A 341 -22.70 10.80 -7.90
CA GLN A 341 -23.60 9.65 -7.77
C GLN A 341 -24.97 10.04 -7.19
N ILE A 342 -25.03 10.95 -6.20
CA ILE A 342 -26.29 11.46 -5.66
C ILE A 342 -27.10 12.16 -6.76
N LYS A 343 -26.46 13.05 -7.53
CA LYS A 343 -27.11 13.77 -8.63
C LYS A 343 -27.67 12.81 -9.69
N GLN A 344 -26.92 11.77 -10.04
CA GLN A 344 -27.38 10.75 -10.99
C GLN A 344 -28.58 9.96 -10.49
N ASN A 345 -28.71 9.73 -9.18
CA ASN A 345 -29.85 9.03 -8.58
C ASN A 345 -31.08 9.93 -8.40
N LEU A 346 -30.89 11.24 -8.20
CA LEU A 346 -32.00 12.21 -8.15
C LEU A 346 -32.61 12.52 -9.54
N GLY A 347 -31.86 12.25 -10.62
CA GLY A 347 -32.32 12.43 -12.00
C GLY A 347 -33.02 11.21 -12.62
N LYS A 348 -33.18 10.12 -11.87
CA LYS A 348 -33.94 8.91 -12.22
C LYS A 348 -35.26 8.93 -11.46
#